data_AF-A0A1F5WGQ0-F1
#
_entry.id   AF-A0A1F5WGQ0-F1
#
_cell.length_a   1.000
_cell.length_b   1.000
_cell.length_c   1.000
_cell.angle_alpha   90.00
_cell.angle_beta   90.00
_cell.angle_gamma   90.00
#
_symmetry.space_group_name_H-M   'P 1'
#
loop_
_entity.id
_entity.type
_entity.pdbx_description
1 polymer ?
#
loop_
_entity_poly.entity_id
_entity_poly.type
_entity_poly.pdbx_seq_one_letter_code
_entity_poly.pdbx_strand_id
1 'polypeptide(L)'
;MATNIIQEKAKRCGELLARSPMDEEIKKTILENLGSLTEGDLDRLLFSLEQEDAHLSLLASQLSDFDKKQEKGWGRLAKDQEKKARDVVNDFSRQLERDIQNKIHAEMK
;
A
#
# COMPACT_ATOMS: atom_id res chain seq x y z
N MET A 1 -45.29 5.73 -5.58
CA MET A 1 -43.99 6.43 -5.72
C MET A 1 -42.94 5.88 -4.74
N ALA A 2 -43.25 5.67 -3.45
CA ALA A 2 -42.30 5.13 -2.46
C ALA A 2 -41.69 3.74 -2.79
N THR A 3 -42.46 2.85 -3.44
CA THR A 3 -42.00 1.49 -3.81
C THR A 3 -40.79 1.48 -4.74
N ASN A 4 -40.65 2.50 -5.58
CA ASN A 4 -39.54 2.60 -6.55
C ASN A 4 -38.24 3.01 -5.85
N ILE A 5 -38.33 3.89 -4.84
CA ILE A 5 -37.17 4.38 -4.06
C ILE A 5 -36.58 3.24 -3.22
N ILE A 6 -37.43 2.44 -2.56
CA ILE A 6 -36.97 1.29 -1.76
C ILE A 6 -36.26 0.25 -2.64
N GLN A 7 -36.81 -0.04 -3.82
CA GLN A 7 -36.19 -0.97 -4.77
C GLN A 7 -34.83 -0.46 -5.28
N GLU A 8 -34.72 0.83 -5.58
CA GLU A 8 -33.46 1.44 -6.02
C GLU A 8 -32.39 1.40 -4.92
N LYS A 9 -32.77 1.71 -3.67
CA LYS A 9 -31.87 1.61 -2.51
C LYS A 9 -31.42 0.17 -2.27
N ALA A 10 -32.33 -0.80 -2.31
CA ALA A 10 -32.00 -2.22 -2.15
C ALA A 10 -31.06 -2.73 -3.25
N LYS A 11 -31.28 -2.31 -4.50
CA LYS A 11 -30.38 -2.63 -5.62
C LYS A 11 -28.97 -2.09 -5.35
N ARG A 12 -28.86 -0.83 -4.91
CA ARG A 12 -27.58 -0.20 -4.63
C ARG A 12 -26.85 -0.82 -3.43
N CYS A 13 -27.57 -1.24 -2.38
CA CYS A 13 -27.02 -2.08 -1.32
C CYS A 13 -26.42 -3.37 -1.88
N GLY A 14 -27.14 -4.05 -2.78
CA GLY A 14 -26.65 -5.28 -3.42
C GLY A 14 -25.36 -5.07 -4.21
N GLU A 15 -25.27 -3.98 -4.99
CA GLU A 15 -24.08 -3.62 -5.75
C GLU A 15 -22.87 -3.28 -4.87
N LEU A 16 -23.09 -2.65 -3.72
CA LEU A 16 -22.02 -2.34 -2.76
C LEU A 16 -21.61 -3.57 -1.96
N LEU A 17 -22.57 -4.39 -1.51
CA LEU A 17 -22.29 -5.67 -0.84
C LEU A 17 -21.44 -6.59 -1.71
N ALA A 18 -21.73 -6.69 -3.01
CA ALA A 18 -20.94 -7.51 -3.93
C ALA A 18 -19.46 -7.12 -4.00
N ARG A 19 -19.15 -5.83 -3.75
CA ARG A 19 -17.77 -5.30 -3.73
C ARG A 19 -17.16 -5.29 -2.32
N SER A 20 -18.00 -5.45 -1.30
CA SER A 20 -17.56 -5.43 0.09
C SER A 20 -16.65 -6.63 0.39
N PRO A 21 -15.53 -6.41 1.10
CA PRO A 21 -14.66 -7.48 1.59
C PRO A 21 -15.27 -8.24 2.78
N MET A 22 -16.48 -7.87 3.21
CA MET A 22 -17.24 -8.57 4.23
C MET A 22 -17.40 -10.06 3.90
N ASP A 23 -17.50 -10.86 4.96
CA ASP A 23 -17.69 -12.30 4.88
C ASP A 23 -18.92 -12.68 4.01
N GLU A 24 -18.78 -13.73 3.22
CA GLU A 24 -19.80 -14.17 2.25
C GLU A 24 -21.10 -14.63 2.93
N GLU A 25 -21.04 -15.27 4.11
CA GLU A 25 -22.23 -15.70 4.83
C GLU A 25 -23.02 -14.49 5.36
N ILE A 26 -22.31 -13.46 5.82
CA ILE A 26 -22.93 -12.21 6.27
C ILE A 26 -23.57 -11.49 5.07
N LYS A 27 -22.84 -11.36 3.95
CA LYS A 27 -23.38 -10.74 2.73
C LYS A 27 -24.64 -11.46 2.24
N LYS A 28 -24.59 -12.79 2.18
CA LYS A 28 -25.75 -13.61 1.78
C LYS A 28 -26.94 -13.40 2.70
N THR A 29 -26.72 -13.39 4.02
CA THR A 29 -27.77 -13.13 5.00
C THR A 29 -28.43 -11.76 4.79
N ILE A 30 -27.63 -10.72 4.52
CA ILE A 30 -28.16 -9.37 4.23
C ILE A 30 -28.96 -9.38 2.91
N LEU A 31 -28.40 -9.97 1.85
CA LEU A 31 -29.03 -10.05 0.53
C LEU A 31 -30.39 -10.77 0.57
N GLU A 32 -30.50 -11.86 1.32
CA GLU A 32 -31.74 -12.62 1.49
C GLU A 32 -32.83 -11.82 2.20
N ASN A 33 -32.45 -10.85 3.05
CA ASN A 33 -33.38 -10.05 3.84
C ASN A 33 -33.64 -8.65 3.27
N LEU A 34 -32.91 -8.21 2.23
CA LEU A 34 -33.03 -6.86 1.63
C LEU A 34 -34.48 -6.46 1.28
N GLY A 35 -35.28 -7.41 0.78
CA GLY A 35 -36.67 -7.15 0.40
C GLY A 35 -37.63 -6.90 1.56
N SER A 36 -37.21 -7.24 2.80
CA SER A 36 -37.99 -7.04 4.02
C SER A 36 -37.57 -5.81 4.83
N LEU A 37 -36.47 -5.16 4.45
CA LEU A 37 -35.94 -4.00 5.15
C LEU A 37 -36.80 -2.76 4.93
N THR A 38 -36.91 -1.93 5.96
CA THR A 38 -37.54 -0.62 5.82
C THR A 38 -36.62 0.34 5.06
N GLU A 39 -37.18 1.44 4.56
CA GLU A 39 -36.38 2.47 3.92
C GLU A 39 -35.27 3.01 4.83
N GLY A 40 -35.56 3.19 6.12
CA GLY A 40 -34.56 3.67 7.09
C GLY A 40 -33.45 2.67 7.37
N ASP A 41 -33.73 1.37 7.30
CA ASP A 41 -32.71 0.32 7.41
C ASP A 41 -31.81 0.31 6.18
N LEU A 42 -32.40 0.46 4.99
CA LEU A 42 -31.67 0.58 3.73
C LEU A 42 -30.77 1.82 3.70
N ASP A 43 -31.24 2.96 4.22
CA ASP A 43 -30.43 4.18 4.30
C ASP A 43 -29.20 4.02 5.19
N ARG A 44 -29.37 3.35 6.34
CA ARG A 44 -28.24 3.05 7.23
C ARG A 44 -27.26 2.09 6.58
N LEU A 45 -27.78 1.04 5.95
CA LEU A 45 -26.95 0.05 5.26
C LEU A 45 -26.17 0.70 4.11
N LEU A 46 -26.82 1.53 3.29
CA LEU A 46 -26.17 2.30 2.23
C LEU A 46 -25.07 3.19 2.80
N PHE A 47 -25.37 3.98 3.84
CA PHE A 47 -24.37 4.85 4.45
C PHE A 47 -23.13 4.08 4.91
N SER A 48 -23.32 2.95 5.61
CA SER A 48 -22.21 2.13 6.06
C SER A 48 -21.40 1.54 4.90
N LEU A 49 -22.06 1.04 3.86
CA LEU A 49 -21.40 0.45 2.70
C LEU A 49 -20.67 1.49 1.84
N GLU A 50 -21.23 2.70 1.69
CA GLU A 50 -20.57 3.80 0.97
C GLU A 50 -19.33 4.32 1.72
N GLN A 51 -19.39 4.37 3.05
CA GLN A 51 -18.22 4.70 3.88
C GLN A 51 -17.12 3.62 3.79
N GLU A 52 -17.51 2.34 3.79
CA GLU A 52 -16.57 1.24 3.59
C GLU A 52 -15.84 1.37 2.24
N ASP A 53 -16.59 1.54 1.14
CA ASP A 53 -16.03 1.68 -0.22
C ASP A 53 -15.07 2.88 -0.32
N ALA A 54 -15.43 4.01 0.29
CA ALA A 54 -14.60 5.20 0.34
C ALA A 54 -13.29 4.97 1.13
N HIS A 55 -13.37 4.35 2.30
CA HIS A 55 -12.21 4.04 3.12
C HIS A 55 -11.29 3.00 2.46
N LEU A 56 -11.85 1.98 1.82
CA LEU A 56 -11.07 0.98 1.07
C LEU A 56 -10.36 1.61 -0.12
N SER A 57 -11.03 2.52 -0.84
CA SER A 57 -10.42 3.27 -1.94
C SER A 57 -9.26 4.15 -1.46
N LEU A 58 -9.44 4.84 -0.32
CA LEU A 58 -8.37 5.62 0.29
C LEU A 58 -7.19 4.73 0.71
N LEU A 59 -7.47 3.61 1.36
CA LEU A 59 -6.45 2.64 1.77
C LEU A 59 -5.67 2.09 0.57
N ALA A 60 -6.36 1.72 -0.51
CA ALA A 60 -5.72 1.26 -1.74
C ALA A 60 -4.78 2.31 -2.33
N SER A 61 -5.19 3.59 -2.34
CA SER A 61 -4.33 4.69 -2.78
C SER A 61 -3.09 4.83 -1.89
N GLN A 62 -3.26 4.77 -0.57
CA GLN A 62 -2.16 4.87 0.39
C GLN A 62 -1.16 3.72 0.25
N LEU A 63 -1.64 2.51 0.01
CA LEU A 63 -0.80 1.34 -0.24
C LEU A 63 0.00 1.48 -1.54
N SER A 64 -0.63 1.95 -2.62
CA SER A 64 0.07 2.25 -3.88
C SER A 64 1.17 3.30 -3.68
N ASP A 65 0.89 4.37 -2.92
CA ASP A 65 1.88 5.41 -2.64
C ASP A 65 3.01 4.91 -1.74
N PHE A 66 2.70 4.05 -0.78
CA PHE A 66 3.69 3.39 0.05
C PHE A 66 4.63 2.52 -0.80
N ASP A 67 4.08 1.71 -1.69
CA ASP A 67 4.86 0.82 -2.57
C ASP A 67 5.82 1.61 -3.46
N LYS A 68 5.35 2.67 -4.12
CA LYS A 68 6.19 3.60 -4.91
C LYS A 68 7.30 4.24 -4.09
N LYS A 69 7.04 4.57 -2.81
CA LYS A 69 8.04 5.15 -1.91
C LYS A 69 9.08 4.10 -1.50
N GLN A 70 8.65 2.87 -1.22
CA GLN A 70 9.55 1.76 -0.90
C GLN A 70 10.48 1.47 -2.08
N GLU A 71 9.95 1.36 -3.30
CA GLU A 71 10.73 1.10 -4.50
C GLU A 71 11.85 2.14 -4.69
N LYS A 72 11.51 3.43 -4.56
CA LYS A 72 12.48 4.53 -4.61
C LYS A 72 13.50 4.47 -3.47
N GLY A 73 13.04 4.13 -2.26
CA GLY A 73 13.88 3.97 -1.07
C GLY A 73 14.94 2.89 -1.25
N TRP A 74 14.52 1.71 -1.70
CA TRP A 74 15.42 0.58 -1.96
C TRP A 74 16.40 0.90 -3.10
N GLY A 75 15.94 1.51 -4.19
CA GLY A 75 16.80 1.93 -5.29
C GLY A 75 17.86 2.96 -4.85
N ARG A 76 17.51 3.90 -3.97
CA ARG A 76 18.48 4.85 -3.40
C ARG A 76 19.47 4.16 -2.46
N LEU A 77 18.98 3.30 -1.57
CA LEU A 77 19.83 2.57 -0.63
C LEU A 77 20.88 1.74 -1.36
N ALA A 78 20.50 1.05 -2.43
CA ALA A 78 21.42 0.26 -3.24
C ALA A 78 22.55 1.12 -3.84
N LYS A 79 22.21 2.30 -4.38
CA LYS A 79 23.20 3.25 -4.92
C LYS A 79 24.13 3.79 -3.84
N ASP A 80 23.59 4.12 -2.67
CA ASP A 80 24.38 4.63 -1.54
C ASP A 80 25.34 3.55 -1.00
N GLN A 81 24.88 2.29 -0.94
CA GLN A 81 25.72 1.14 -0.58
C GLN A 81 26.84 0.90 -1.60
N GLU A 82 26.53 0.94 -2.90
CA GLU A 82 27.53 0.78 -3.96
C GLU A 82 28.59 1.87 -3.89
N LYS A 83 28.16 3.14 -3.76
CA LYS A 83 29.09 4.27 -3.62
C LYS A 83 30.00 4.09 -2.41
N LYS A 84 29.42 3.76 -1.25
CA LYS A 84 30.19 3.61 -0.02
C LYS A 84 31.18 2.44 -0.09
N ALA A 85 30.80 1.34 -0.74
CA ALA A 85 31.71 0.23 -1.00
C ALA A 85 32.89 0.66 -1.89
N ARG A 86 32.63 1.42 -2.96
CA ARG A 86 33.70 1.99 -3.81
C ARG A 86 34.62 2.93 -3.02
N ASP A 87 34.06 3.80 -2.19
CA ASP A 87 34.84 4.72 -1.37
C ASP A 87 35.77 3.95 -0.42
N VAL A 88 35.26 2.90 0.23
CA VAL A 88 36.06 2.01 1.08
C VAL A 88 37.21 1.35 0.29
N VAL A 89 36.94 0.78 -0.88
CA VAL A 89 37.97 0.14 -1.72
C VAL A 89 39.03 1.15 -2.15
N ASN A 90 38.62 2.35 -2.54
CA ASN A 90 39.53 3.42 -2.95
C ASN A 90 40.42 3.88 -1.78
N ASP A 91 39.86 4.04 -0.59
CA ASP A 91 40.61 4.42 0.60
C ASP A 91 41.61 3.35 1.01
N PHE A 92 41.24 2.07 0.95
CA PHE A 92 42.16 0.96 1.15
C PHE A 92 43.29 0.94 0.12
N SER A 93 42.98 1.15 -1.16
CA SER A 93 43.97 1.19 -2.24
C SER A 93 44.99 2.32 -2.04
N ARG A 94 44.52 3.52 -1.69
CA ARG A 94 45.38 4.67 -1.35
C ARG A 94 46.23 4.43 -0.11
N GLN A 95 45.71 3.68 0.86
CA GLN A 95 46.49 3.31 2.04
C GLN A 95 47.62 2.35 1.65
N LEU A 96 47.31 1.31 0.87
CA LEU A 96 48.30 0.36 0.34
C LEU A 96 49.39 1.05 -0.47
N GLU A 97 49.03 1.97 -1.37
CA GLU A 97 50.01 2.74 -2.16
C GLU A 97 50.95 3.55 -1.28
N ARG A 98 50.42 4.24 -0.25
CA ARG A 98 51.24 4.97 0.71
C ARG A 98 52.17 4.05 1.50
N ASP A 99 51.67 2.91 1.94
CA ASP A 99 52.47 1.93 2.69
C ASP A 99 53.61 1.35 1.83
N ILE A 100 53.36 1.08 0.55
CA ILE A 100 54.38 0.62 -0.41
C ILE A 100 55.44 1.71 -0.63
N GLN A 101 55.03 2.96 -0.88
CA GLN A 101 55.97 4.07 -1.07
C GLN A 101 56.87 4.28 0.15
N ASN A 102 56.30 4.20 1.36
CA ASN A 102 57.04 4.33 2.61
C ASN A 102 58.08 3.21 2.78
N LYS A 103 57.74 1.97 2.42
CA LYS A 103 58.68 0.84 2.44
C LYS A 103 59.83 1.03 1.47
N ILE A 104 59.54 1.40 0.22
CA ILE A 104 60.57 1.66 -0.80
C ILE A 104 61.53 2.76 -0.33
N HIS A 105 61.01 3.85 0.24
CA HIS A 105 61.84 4.94 0.75
C HIS A 105 62.72 4.52 1.94
N ALA A 106 62.22 3.62 2.80
CA ALA A 106 62.98 3.08 3.93
C ALA A 106 64.13 2.15 3.48
N GLU A 107 63.94 1.38 2.41
CA GLU A 107 64.98 0.49 1.87
C GLU A 107 66.06 1.23 1.05
N MET A 108 65.79 2.45 0.59
CA MET A 108 66.73 3.29 -0.16
C MET A 108 67.62 4.20 0.73
N LYS A 109 67.45 4.17 2.05
CA LYS A 109 68.29 4.88 3.03
C LYS A 109 69.28 3.93 3.69
#